data_AF-A0A345ZLQ4-F1
#
_entry.id   AF-A0A345ZLQ4-F1
#
_cell.length_a   1.000
_cell.length_b   1.000
_cell.length_c   1.000
_cell.angle_alpha   90.00
_cell.angle_beta   90.00
_cell.angle_gamma   90.00
#
_symmetry.space_group_name_H-M   'P 1'
#
loop_
_entity.id
_entity.type
_entity.pdbx_description
1 polymer ?
#
loop_
_entity_poly.entity_id
_entity_poly.type
_entity_poly.pdbx_seq_one_letter_code
_entity_poly.pdbx_strand_id
1 'polypeptide(L)'
;MRGALVCVAMSIASFGSVVHAQSPDDDPYAAKKFACPIGGQVFEQSINYPALALVQFPDGSWLGDHLIDAQLPECPKDGLVLIPDFETHTDAGDLLYPAYTPEQVAKLATLVKTDEFRALRKRGRYERAEWIARQLDMPAYTRLQTLMRASWATVKPVDRKRLVARLAAEGPQLIAATTRPELEKLALRVRVANALRELGRFEEADAELAAIGTAIPEDADVTDRDLANDVASTIASMHEVVGFHDDDRFPVDLASSRWASQMCSGQDMPAPYGPMTANARAACKRREAHRQEAATTSATVDQLLRDPKALDQRCAATPENEREPGLAQACRFQDMQRGKDEGEELLMQHPAQVAAQCEPTAQRGEPNGPMWHACIGYRSYLESALRRLLVEDDAGYAIVCSNGRQPPDRAAYASVACGGAEQDRITRGAARWMLDPTALDAACAATPMKDRDPALYMACSQRADDLKRLAAERLAADPAAYRAQCAAFDARGESRWDTGVTDENWQCDKARSIRERTQRQEAPPPALAALRSGISSAESEVSKVAMDYAKKIVAKAKTENTYPRRKRGDLY
;
A
#
# COMPACT_ATOMS: atom_id res chain seq x y z
N MET A 1 -0.08 1.63 56.46
CA MET A 1 -0.25 2.60 55.35
C MET A 1 1.03 2.64 54.53
N ARG A 2 1.09 1.92 53.42
CA ARG A 2 2.18 1.96 52.43
C ARG A 2 1.54 1.90 51.04
N GLY A 3 1.87 2.89 50.22
CA GLY A 3 1.27 3.15 48.91
C GLY A 3 1.79 2.22 47.83
N ALA A 4 0.92 1.94 46.86
CA ALA A 4 1.20 1.16 45.67
C ALA A 4 1.58 2.10 44.51
N LEU A 5 2.74 1.81 43.91
CA LEU A 5 3.26 2.41 42.69
C LEU A 5 2.68 1.62 41.51
N VAL A 6 1.93 2.28 40.62
CA VAL A 6 1.42 1.68 39.37
C VAL A 6 2.31 2.18 38.23
N CYS A 7 3.08 1.27 37.63
CA CYS A 7 3.82 1.53 36.39
C CYS A 7 2.85 1.40 35.21
N VAL A 8 2.63 2.49 34.50
CA VAL A 8 1.94 2.52 33.20
C VAL A 8 3.00 2.35 32.11
N ALA A 9 2.95 1.24 31.38
CA ALA A 9 3.77 1.01 30.19
C ALA A 9 3.16 1.77 28.99
N MET A 10 3.91 2.71 28.43
CA MET A 10 3.60 3.38 27.16
C MET A 10 4.05 2.51 26.00
N SER A 11 3.09 2.01 25.21
CA SER A 11 3.35 1.42 23.89
C SER A 11 3.21 2.49 22.82
N ILE A 12 4.34 2.95 22.30
CA ILE A 12 4.43 3.84 21.14
C ILE A 12 4.33 2.96 19.89
N ALA A 13 3.33 3.21 19.04
CA ALA A 13 3.22 2.62 17.72
C ALA A 13 3.26 3.77 16.71
N SER A 14 4.30 3.80 15.89
CA SER A 14 4.55 4.82 14.87
C SER A 14 4.10 4.29 13.51
N PHE A 15 3.21 5.01 12.83
CA PHE A 15 2.90 4.79 11.41
C PHE A 15 3.30 6.04 10.63
N GLY A 16 4.53 6.05 10.15
CA GLY A 16 4.92 6.81 8.98
C GLY A 16 5.45 5.81 7.96
N SER A 17 5.06 5.94 6.69
CA SER A 17 5.72 5.25 5.60
C SER A 17 7.13 5.81 5.44
N VAL A 18 8.00 5.42 6.36
CA VAL A 18 9.42 5.72 6.36
C VAL A 18 10.04 4.73 5.39
N VAL A 19 10.57 5.22 4.27
CA VAL A 19 11.69 4.56 3.61
C VAL A 19 12.79 4.53 4.66
N HIS A 20 12.85 3.47 5.46
CA HIS A 20 13.89 3.26 6.43
C HIS A 20 15.18 3.16 5.62
N ALA A 21 16.01 4.21 5.68
CA ALA A 21 17.43 4.02 5.47
C ALA A 21 17.87 3.07 6.59
N GLN A 22 17.94 1.77 6.24
CA GLN A 22 18.35 0.71 7.15
C GLN A 22 19.70 1.11 7.74
N SER A 23 19.80 1.08 9.07
CA SER A 23 21.10 1.20 9.74
C SER A 23 22.00 0.10 9.16
N PRO A 24 23.31 0.32 8.95
CA PRO A 24 24.23 -0.72 8.47
C PRO A 24 24.25 -2.01 9.31
N ASP A 25 23.75 -1.94 10.55
CA ASP A 25 23.61 -3.09 11.46
C ASP A 25 22.26 -3.84 11.34
N ASP A 26 21.30 -3.31 10.59
CA ASP A 26 20.01 -3.94 10.29
C ASP A 26 20.06 -4.63 8.92
N ASP A 27 21.06 -5.50 8.71
CA ASP A 27 21.07 -6.36 7.52
C ASP A 27 19.78 -7.19 7.56
N PRO A 28 18.82 -6.96 6.64
CA PRO A 28 17.58 -7.72 6.62
C PRO A 28 17.85 -9.19 6.32
N TYR A 29 19.07 -9.61 6.00
CA TYR A 29 19.45 -11.02 5.83
C TYR A 29 20.28 -11.58 6.98
N ALA A 30 20.45 -10.83 8.09
CA ALA A 30 21.15 -11.30 9.27
C ALA A 30 20.54 -12.61 9.81
N ALA A 31 21.42 -13.54 10.21
CA ALA A 31 21.00 -14.80 10.77
C ALA A 31 20.35 -14.61 12.16
N LYS A 32 19.21 -15.28 12.39
CA LYS A 32 18.53 -15.31 13.69
C LYS A 32 18.89 -16.59 14.44
N LYS A 33 18.91 -16.52 15.77
CA LYS A 33 19.14 -17.67 16.66
C LYS A 33 17.83 -18.43 16.92
N PHE A 34 17.88 -19.74 16.80
CA PHE A 34 16.76 -20.65 17.04
C PHE A 34 17.19 -21.80 17.95
N ALA A 35 16.24 -22.40 18.67
CA ALA A 35 16.46 -23.59 19.48
C ALA A 35 15.57 -24.73 18.99
N CYS A 36 16.17 -25.91 18.81
CA CYS A 36 15.46 -27.10 18.41
C CYS A 36 14.56 -27.63 19.54
N PRO A 37 13.25 -27.83 19.29
CA PRO A 37 12.33 -28.37 20.29
C PRO A 37 12.76 -29.74 20.80
N ILE A 38 13.37 -30.55 19.92
CA ILE A 38 13.93 -31.84 20.25
C ILE A 38 15.42 -31.66 20.58
N GLY A 39 15.78 -31.93 21.84
CA GLY A 39 17.18 -31.95 22.28
C GLY A 39 17.82 -30.57 22.53
N GLY A 40 17.14 -29.46 22.27
CA GLY A 40 17.57 -28.12 22.68
C GLY A 40 18.77 -27.55 21.91
N GLN A 41 19.16 -28.15 20.79
CA GLN A 41 20.27 -27.65 19.98
C GLN A 41 19.98 -26.22 19.50
N VAL A 42 20.88 -25.29 19.77
CA VAL A 42 20.80 -23.92 19.26
C VAL A 42 21.50 -23.84 17.90
N PHE A 43 20.92 -23.10 16.95
CA PHE A 43 21.50 -22.84 15.64
C PHE A 43 21.16 -21.44 15.14
N GLU A 44 21.85 -20.98 14.10
CA GLU A 44 21.59 -19.71 13.43
C GLU A 44 21.16 -19.96 11.99
N GLN A 45 20.15 -19.23 11.53
CA GLN A 45 19.69 -19.29 10.13
C GLN A 45 19.15 -17.92 9.70
N SER A 46 19.46 -17.51 8.46
CA SER A 46 18.73 -16.40 7.83
C SER A 46 17.34 -16.87 7.40
N ILE A 47 16.31 -16.14 7.81
CA ILE A 47 14.91 -16.45 7.47
C ILE A 47 14.31 -15.48 6.45
N ASN A 48 15.12 -14.60 5.91
CA ASN A 48 14.69 -13.60 4.94
C ASN A 48 15.05 -14.04 3.53
N TYR A 49 14.23 -13.62 2.57
CA TYR A 49 14.40 -13.93 1.16
C TYR A 49 13.98 -12.72 0.33
N PRO A 50 14.52 -12.55 -0.88
CA PRO A 50 14.15 -11.43 -1.74
C PRO A 50 12.73 -11.66 -2.28
N ALA A 51 11.77 -10.89 -1.76
CA ALA A 51 10.40 -10.84 -2.24
C ALA A 51 10.01 -9.39 -2.57
N LEU A 52 9.29 -9.18 -3.67
CA LEU A 52 8.73 -7.89 -4.04
C LEU A 52 7.22 -7.91 -3.78
N ALA A 53 6.83 -7.55 -2.56
CA ALA A 53 5.43 -7.54 -2.11
C ALA A 53 4.50 -6.63 -2.96
N LEU A 54 5.07 -5.69 -3.72
CA LEU A 54 4.33 -4.84 -4.67
C LEU A 54 3.84 -5.60 -5.92
N VAL A 55 4.28 -6.85 -6.12
CA VAL A 55 3.83 -7.72 -7.22
C VAL A 55 3.25 -8.98 -6.60
N GLN A 56 1.95 -8.93 -6.31
CA GLN A 56 1.17 -10.07 -5.82
C GLN A 56 0.49 -10.80 -6.98
N PHE A 57 0.45 -12.13 -6.89
CA PHE A 57 -0.19 -13.03 -7.83
C PHE A 57 -1.55 -13.51 -7.30
N PRO A 58 -2.41 -14.07 -8.16
CA PRO A 58 -3.77 -14.46 -7.78
C PRO A 58 -3.84 -15.59 -6.73
N ASP A 59 -2.78 -16.39 -6.57
CA ASP A 59 -2.66 -17.39 -5.50
C ASP A 59 -2.25 -16.79 -4.15
N GLY A 60 -2.06 -15.46 -4.08
CA GLY A 60 -1.62 -14.70 -2.92
C GLY A 60 -0.11 -14.58 -2.75
N SER A 61 0.68 -15.30 -3.56
CA SER A 61 2.14 -15.23 -3.52
C SER A 61 2.69 -13.93 -4.09
N TRP A 62 3.90 -13.57 -3.72
CA TRP A 62 4.64 -12.45 -4.29
C TRP A 62 5.73 -12.90 -5.26
N LEU A 63 6.18 -11.95 -6.08
CA LEU A 63 7.41 -12.14 -6.85
C LEU A 63 8.59 -12.40 -5.90
N GLY A 64 9.11 -13.62 -5.91
CA GLY A 64 10.19 -14.08 -5.04
C GLY A 64 9.81 -15.28 -4.17
N ASP A 65 8.52 -15.55 -4.01
CA ASP A 65 8.01 -16.56 -3.06
C ASP A 65 8.35 -18.01 -3.42
N HIS A 66 8.97 -18.26 -4.57
CA HIS A 66 9.63 -19.54 -4.83
C HIS A 66 10.83 -19.79 -3.91
N LEU A 67 11.29 -18.77 -3.18
CA LEU A 67 12.35 -18.84 -2.16
C LEU A 67 11.79 -18.77 -0.72
N ILE A 68 10.47 -18.72 -0.55
CA ILE A 68 9.83 -18.50 0.75
C ILE A 68 10.19 -19.59 1.78
N ASP A 69 10.58 -20.79 1.34
CA ASP A 69 11.09 -21.87 2.19
C ASP A 69 12.27 -21.43 3.11
N ALA A 70 13.00 -20.37 2.76
CA ALA A 70 14.00 -19.76 3.63
C ALA A 70 13.42 -19.31 4.99
N GLN A 71 12.14 -18.91 5.02
CA GLN A 71 11.40 -18.51 6.22
C GLN A 71 11.20 -19.65 7.22
N LEU A 72 11.50 -20.91 6.89
CA LEU A 72 11.36 -22.02 7.83
C LEU A 72 12.74 -22.42 8.37
N PRO A 73 13.07 -22.07 9.63
CA PRO A 73 14.24 -22.61 10.32
C PRO A 73 14.19 -24.13 10.35
N GLU A 74 15.31 -24.78 10.10
CA GLU A 74 15.41 -26.24 10.10
C GLU A 74 16.45 -26.71 11.10
N CYS A 75 16.04 -27.60 12.00
CA CYS A 75 16.90 -28.24 12.97
C CYS A 75 17.99 -29.08 12.29
N PRO A 76 19.29 -28.80 12.52
CA PRO A 76 20.37 -29.45 11.77
C PRO A 76 20.41 -30.98 11.90
N LYS A 77 20.02 -31.51 13.06
CA LYS A 77 20.16 -32.94 13.37
C LYS A 77 19.09 -33.82 12.74
N ASP A 78 17.82 -33.42 12.85
CA ASP A 78 16.67 -34.24 12.48
C ASP A 78 15.89 -33.71 11.27
N GLY A 79 16.17 -32.46 10.84
CA GLY A 79 15.45 -31.82 9.75
C GLY A 79 14.03 -31.38 10.14
N LEU A 80 13.75 -31.23 11.43
CA LEU A 80 12.50 -30.65 11.93
C LEU A 80 12.44 -29.17 11.55
N VAL A 81 11.37 -28.76 10.86
CA VAL A 81 11.13 -27.35 10.53
C VAL A 81 10.33 -26.67 11.64
N LEU A 82 10.66 -25.42 11.95
CA LEU A 82 9.93 -24.61 12.94
C LEU A 82 8.80 -23.85 12.24
N ILE A 83 7.56 -24.06 12.69
CA ILE A 83 6.37 -23.47 12.07
C ILE A 83 6.09 -22.11 12.71
N PRO A 84 5.98 -21.03 11.91
CA PRO A 84 5.59 -19.72 12.42
C PRO A 84 4.17 -19.71 12.99
N ASP A 85 3.90 -18.77 13.90
CA ASP A 85 2.53 -18.49 14.34
C ASP A 85 1.80 -17.59 13.33
N PHE A 86 1.09 -18.23 12.41
CA PHE A 86 0.25 -17.54 11.43
C PHE A 86 -1.08 -17.03 12.01
N GLU A 87 -1.52 -17.48 13.18
CA GLU A 87 -2.78 -17.03 13.78
C GLU A 87 -2.65 -15.60 14.29
N THR A 88 -1.51 -15.29 14.91
CA THR A 88 -1.27 -13.98 15.54
C THR A 88 -0.50 -13.01 14.64
N HIS A 89 0.26 -13.50 13.66
CA HIS A 89 1.09 -12.67 12.78
C HIS A 89 0.78 -12.95 11.31
N THR A 90 0.36 -11.90 10.60
CA THR A 90 0.04 -11.98 9.16
C THR A 90 1.09 -11.29 8.29
N ASP A 91 1.88 -10.38 8.87
CA ASP A 91 2.93 -9.65 8.15
C ASP A 91 4.21 -10.46 8.04
N ALA A 92 4.77 -10.52 6.83
CA ALA A 92 5.94 -11.35 6.52
C ALA A 92 7.25 -10.90 7.20
N GLY A 93 7.31 -9.68 7.74
CA GLY A 93 8.52 -9.10 8.35
C GLY A 93 8.87 -9.64 9.73
N ASP A 94 7.85 -10.03 10.52
CA ASP A 94 8.00 -10.38 11.95
C ASP A 94 7.36 -11.73 12.29
N LEU A 95 7.73 -12.76 11.53
CA LEU A 95 7.31 -14.13 11.85
C LEU A 95 7.82 -14.53 13.25
N LEU A 96 6.88 -14.83 14.15
CA LEU A 96 7.17 -15.42 15.45
C LEU A 96 7.17 -16.95 15.38
N TYR A 97 8.11 -17.58 16.07
CA TYR A 97 8.24 -19.03 16.17
C TYR A 97 7.96 -19.44 17.61
N PRO A 98 6.70 -19.77 17.94
CA PRO A 98 6.33 -20.10 19.32
C PRO A 98 7.03 -21.39 19.76
N ALA A 99 7.28 -21.50 21.07
CA ALA A 99 7.71 -22.75 21.65
C ALA A 99 6.59 -23.80 21.54
N TYR A 100 6.95 -25.01 21.16
CA TYR A 100 6.02 -26.14 21.17
C TYR A 100 5.70 -26.54 22.62
N THR A 101 4.44 -26.93 22.84
CA THR A 101 4.01 -27.52 24.12
C THR A 101 4.74 -28.84 24.40
N PRO A 102 4.88 -29.28 25.67
CA PRO A 102 5.48 -30.57 26.01
C PRO A 102 4.85 -31.75 25.24
N GLU A 103 3.53 -31.74 25.06
CA GLU A 103 2.77 -32.76 24.34
C GLU A 103 3.14 -32.76 22.85
N GLN A 104 3.25 -31.58 22.24
CA GLN A 104 3.70 -31.45 20.85
C GLN A 104 5.16 -31.91 20.71
N VAL A 105 6.06 -31.56 21.63
CA VAL A 105 7.45 -32.01 21.61
C VAL A 105 7.55 -33.54 21.68
N ALA A 106 6.77 -34.18 22.57
CA ALA A 106 6.72 -35.64 22.67
C ALA A 106 6.21 -36.29 21.37
N LYS A 107 5.19 -35.72 20.75
CA LYS A 107 4.65 -36.18 19.46
C LYS A 107 5.68 -36.00 18.34
N LEU A 108 6.30 -34.83 18.24
CA LEU A 108 7.37 -34.53 17.27
C LEU A 108 8.54 -35.51 17.40
N ALA A 109 9.00 -35.80 18.62
CA ALA A 109 10.09 -36.74 18.88
C ALA A 109 9.80 -38.17 18.37
N THR A 110 8.52 -38.53 18.22
CA THR A 110 8.07 -39.78 17.60
C THR A 110 7.97 -39.62 16.07
N LEU A 111 7.31 -38.56 15.60
CA LEU A 111 7.07 -38.30 14.17
C LEU A 111 8.37 -38.23 13.36
N VAL A 112 9.40 -37.54 13.87
CA VAL A 112 10.66 -37.34 13.12
C VAL A 112 11.43 -38.64 12.87
N LYS A 113 11.09 -39.72 13.58
CA LYS A 113 11.70 -41.06 13.43
C LYS A 113 10.97 -41.92 12.40
N THR A 114 9.77 -41.52 11.96
CA THR A 114 8.95 -42.29 11.00
C THR A 114 9.55 -42.28 9.59
N ASP A 115 9.29 -43.35 8.83
CA ASP A 115 9.70 -43.42 7.42
C ASP A 115 9.04 -42.33 6.56
N GLU A 116 7.79 -42.01 6.88
CA GLU A 116 7.04 -40.95 6.21
C GLU A 116 7.74 -39.59 6.36
N PHE A 117 8.10 -39.19 7.58
CA PHE A 117 8.82 -37.93 7.80
C PHE A 117 10.19 -37.93 7.11
N ARG A 118 10.93 -39.04 7.20
CA ARG A 118 12.23 -39.18 6.51
C ARG A 118 12.10 -39.04 5.00
N ALA A 119 11.02 -39.52 4.40
CA ALA A 119 10.74 -39.35 2.98
C ALA A 119 10.43 -37.88 2.63
N LEU A 120 9.71 -37.16 3.48
CA LEU A 120 9.38 -35.74 3.28
C LEU A 120 10.59 -34.81 3.31
N ARG A 121 11.72 -35.21 3.92
CA ARG A 121 12.98 -34.42 3.89
C ARG A 121 13.53 -34.18 2.49
N LYS A 122 13.08 -34.94 1.49
CA LYS A 122 13.41 -34.74 0.07
C LYS A 122 12.49 -33.72 -0.64
N ARG A 123 11.49 -33.19 0.07
CA ARG A 123 10.53 -32.19 -0.40
C ARG A 123 10.81 -30.81 0.20
N GLY A 124 10.03 -29.81 -0.19
CA GLY A 124 10.15 -28.43 0.33
C GLY A 124 9.90 -28.34 1.84
N ARG A 125 10.42 -27.27 2.46
CA ARG A 125 10.25 -27.05 3.91
C ARG A 125 8.80 -26.77 4.28
N TYR A 126 8.08 -26.00 3.48
CA TYR A 126 6.66 -25.74 3.74
C TYR A 126 5.78 -26.97 3.60
N GLU A 127 6.10 -27.89 2.69
CA GLU A 127 5.36 -29.15 2.60
C GLU A 127 5.59 -30.03 3.84
N ARG A 128 6.82 -30.05 4.38
CA ARG A 128 7.10 -30.68 5.68
C ARG A 128 6.35 -30.00 6.83
N ALA A 129 6.34 -28.66 6.85
CA ALA A 129 5.65 -27.87 7.86
C ALA A 129 4.14 -28.16 7.84
N GLU A 130 3.54 -28.24 6.65
CA GLU A 130 2.12 -28.56 6.48
C GLU A 130 1.79 -29.96 7.01
N TRP A 131 2.62 -30.96 6.69
CA TRP A 131 2.46 -32.30 7.24
C TRP A 131 2.55 -32.30 8.77
N ILE A 132 3.56 -31.64 9.35
CA ILE A 132 3.70 -31.51 10.81
C ILE A 132 2.47 -30.80 11.40
N ALA A 133 2.00 -29.70 10.81
CA ALA A 133 0.85 -28.94 11.29
C ALA A 133 -0.41 -29.80 11.36
N ARG A 134 -0.62 -30.69 10.38
CA ARG A 134 -1.70 -31.68 10.42
C ARG A 134 -1.49 -32.70 11.53
N GLN A 135 -0.29 -33.26 11.66
CA GLN A 135 -0.01 -34.25 12.70
C GLN A 135 -0.18 -33.65 14.09
N LEU A 136 0.12 -32.38 14.29
CA LEU A 136 -0.03 -31.70 15.59
C LEU A 136 -1.43 -31.10 15.83
N ASP A 137 -2.36 -31.28 14.89
CA ASP A 137 -3.68 -30.64 14.89
C ASP A 137 -3.60 -29.13 15.17
N MET A 138 -2.67 -28.46 14.48
CA MET A 138 -2.51 -27.02 14.56
C MET A 138 -3.77 -26.29 14.08
N PRO A 139 -3.96 -25.02 14.50
CA PRO A 139 -5.09 -24.20 14.06
C PRO A 139 -5.32 -24.23 12.55
N ALA A 140 -6.59 -24.12 12.14
CA ALA A 140 -6.99 -24.27 10.74
C ALA A 140 -6.29 -23.26 9.81
N TYR A 141 -6.07 -22.03 10.28
CA TYR A 141 -5.37 -21.01 9.48
C TYR A 141 -3.90 -21.35 9.31
N THR A 142 -3.22 -21.83 10.35
CA THR A 142 -1.83 -22.32 10.26
C THR A 142 -1.69 -23.46 9.25
N ARG A 143 -2.62 -24.42 9.25
CA ARG A 143 -2.64 -25.51 8.25
C ARG A 143 -2.90 -24.98 6.83
N LEU A 144 -3.83 -24.04 6.66
CA LEU A 144 -4.08 -23.39 5.37
C LEU A 144 -2.87 -22.63 4.86
N GLN A 145 -2.23 -21.81 5.70
CA GLN A 145 -1.07 -21.00 5.35
C GLN A 145 0.14 -21.85 4.96
N THR A 146 0.41 -22.93 5.70
CA THR A 146 1.49 -23.86 5.35
C THR A 146 1.22 -24.58 4.03
N LEU A 147 -0.03 -24.99 3.76
CA LEU A 147 -0.42 -25.60 2.47
C LEU A 147 -0.28 -24.63 1.30
N MET A 148 -0.78 -23.40 1.45
CA MET A 148 -0.65 -22.37 0.44
C MET A 148 0.82 -22.05 0.13
N ARG A 149 1.62 -21.77 1.17
CA ARG A 149 3.04 -21.44 1.02
C ARG A 149 3.87 -22.59 0.46
N ALA A 150 3.48 -23.84 0.74
CA ALA A 150 4.08 -25.01 0.09
C ALA A 150 3.91 -24.97 -1.44
N SER A 151 2.72 -24.57 -1.91
CA SER A 151 2.46 -24.43 -3.35
C SER A 151 3.30 -23.30 -3.99
N TRP A 152 3.61 -22.24 -3.23
CA TRP A 152 4.40 -21.10 -3.68
C TRP A 152 5.88 -21.43 -3.79
N ALA A 153 6.42 -22.08 -2.75
CA ALA A 153 7.84 -22.42 -2.58
C ALA A 153 8.36 -23.41 -3.63
N THR A 154 7.50 -24.25 -4.21
CA THR A 154 7.94 -25.25 -5.17
C THR A 154 8.03 -24.68 -6.59
N VAL A 155 9.18 -24.90 -7.23
CA VAL A 155 9.40 -24.62 -8.66
C VAL A 155 9.14 -25.84 -9.54
N LYS A 156 8.88 -27.02 -8.94
CA LYS A 156 8.62 -28.27 -9.67
C LYS A 156 7.14 -28.33 -10.07
N PRO A 157 6.80 -28.36 -11.37
CA PRO A 157 5.40 -28.31 -11.81
C PRO A 157 4.52 -29.43 -11.25
N VAL A 158 5.05 -30.66 -11.16
CA VAL A 158 4.30 -31.83 -10.64
C VAL A 158 3.97 -31.67 -9.15
N ASP A 159 4.94 -31.20 -8.35
CA ASP A 159 4.72 -30.96 -6.93
C ASP A 159 3.76 -29.80 -6.71
N ARG A 160 3.90 -28.72 -7.50
CA ARG A 160 2.95 -27.60 -7.44
C ARG A 160 1.54 -28.07 -7.75
N LYS A 161 1.32 -28.73 -8.89
CA LYS A 161 -0.02 -29.19 -9.30
C LYS A 161 -0.68 -30.04 -8.23
N ARG A 162 0.08 -30.93 -7.57
CA ARG A 162 -0.40 -31.72 -6.43
C ARG A 162 -0.79 -30.85 -5.23
N LEU A 163 0.03 -29.86 -4.86
CA LEU A 163 -0.25 -28.96 -3.73
C LEU A 163 -1.44 -28.03 -4.02
N VAL A 164 -1.57 -27.53 -5.25
CA VAL A 164 -2.73 -26.75 -5.71
C VAL A 164 -4.00 -27.60 -5.69
N ALA A 165 -3.94 -28.87 -6.12
CA ALA A 165 -5.06 -29.81 -6.01
C ALA A 165 -5.50 -30.04 -4.56
N ARG A 166 -4.53 -30.14 -3.63
CA ARG A 166 -4.83 -30.21 -2.19
C ARG A 166 -5.44 -28.92 -1.67
N LEU A 167 -4.94 -27.75 -2.07
CA LEU A 167 -5.52 -26.47 -1.68
C LEU A 167 -6.98 -26.34 -2.16
N ALA A 168 -7.27 -26.76 -3.39
CA ALA A 168 -8.63 -26.76 -3.92
C ALA A 168 -9.57 -27.71 -3.14
N ALA A 169 -9.07 -28.85 -2.67
CA ALA A 169 -9.86 -29.86 -1.97
C ALA A 169 -10.01 -29.60 -0.46
N GLU A 170 -8.92 -29.24 0.22
CA GLU A 170 -8.85 -29.06 1.68
C GLU A 170 -9.17 -27.62 2.10
N GLY A 171 -8.94 -26.64 1.21
CA GLY A 171 -9.09 -25.21 1.46
C GLY A 171 -10.45 -24.81 2.02
N PRO A 172 -11.59 -25.17 1.38
CA PRO A 172 -12.92 -24.80 1.87
C PRO A 172 -13.18 -25.19 3.34
N GLN A 173 -12.79 -26.40 3.73
CA GLN A 173 -12.95 -26.88 5.10
C GLN A 173 -12.03 -26.13 6.08
N LEU A 174 -10.79 -25.87 5.70
CA LEU A 174 -9.84 -25.12 6.52
C LEU A 174 -10.28 -23.66 6.71
N ILE A 175 -10.82 -23.04 5.66
CA ILE A 175 -11.34 -21.66 5.72
C ILE A 175 -12.60 -21.59 6.60
N ALA A 176 -13.51 -22.54 6.49
CA ALA A 176 -14.69 -22.60 7.36
C ALA A 176 -14.32 -22.74 8.84
N ALA A 177 -13.26 -23.51 9.13
CA ALA A 177 -12.80 -23.80 10.49
C ALA A 177 -11.90 -22.71 11.11
N THR A 178 -11.48 -21.68 10.37
CA THR A 178 -10.68 -20.59 10.95
C THR A 178 -11.55 -19.55 11.68
N THR A 179 -10.93 -18.85 12.63
CA THR A 179 -11.50 -17.74 13.40
C THR A 179 -11.35 -16.38 12.72
N ARG A 180 -10.81 -16.32 11.48
CA ARG A 180 -10.68 -15.07 10.72
C ARG A 180 -12.05 -14.39 10.51
N PRO A 181 -12.09 -13.06 10.38
CA PRO A 181 -13.30 -12.34 9.97
C PRO A 181 -13.88 -12.88 8.66
N GLU A 182 -15.21 -12.84 8.50
CA GLU A 182 -15.90 -13.41 7.32
C GLU A 182 -15.40 -12.82 6.00
N LEU A 183 -15.13 -11.52 5.94
CA LEU A 183 -14.61 -10.89 4.73
C LEU A 183 -13.21 -11.42 4.36
N GLU A 184 -12.35 -11.68 5.35
CA GLU A 184 -11.05 -12.32 5.08
C GLU A 184 -11.23 -13.78 4.63
N LYS A 185 -12.22 -14.50 5.16
CA LYS A 185 -12.55 -15.85 4.65
C LYS A 185 -12.96 -15.78 3.18
N LEU A 186 -13.73 -14.77 2.75
CA LEU A 186 -14.06 -14.56 1.34
C LEU A 186 -12.79 -14.33 0.50
N ALA A 187 -11.84 -13.52 0.98
CA ALA A 187 -10.55 -13.34 0.30
C ALA A 187 -9.73 -14.65 0.21
N LEU A 188 -9.77 -15.50 1.23
CA LEU A 188 -9.14 -16.84 1.19
C LEU A 188 -9.83 -17.77 0.18
N ARG A 189 -11.16 -17.69 0.04
CA ARG A 189 -11.92 -18.47 -0.94
C ARG A 189 -11.59 -18.08 -2.38
N VAL A 190 -11.26 -16.81 -2.66
CA VAL A 190 -10.75 -16.41 -3.98
C VAL A 190 -9.48 -17.18 -4.36
N ARG A 191 -8.61 -17.51 -3.38
CA ARG A 191 -7.41 -18.33 -3.62
C ARG A 191 -7.75 -19.79 -3.95
N VAL A 192 -8.85 -20.31 -3.40
CA VAL A 192 -9.40 -21.63 -3.75
C VAL A 192 -9.95 -21.61 -5.18
N ALA A 193 -10.70 -20.56 -5.56
CA ALA A 193 -11.16 -20.38 -6.94
C ALA A 193 -9.98 -20.31 -7.94
N ASN A 194 -8.92 -19.59 -7.60
CA ASN A 194 -7.70 -19.59 -8.41
C ASN A 194 -7.04 -20.98 -8.49
N ALA A 195 -7.01 -21.73 -7.39
CA ALA A 195 -6.50 -23.10 -7.41
C ALA A 195 -7.33 -24.02 -8.34
N LEU A 196 -8.65 -23.85 -8.39
CA LEU A 196 -9.52 -24.55 -9.33
C LEU A 196 -9.22 -24.16 -10.78
N ARG A 197 -9.05 -22.86 -11.05
CA ARG A 197 -8.63 -22.32 -12.37
C ARG A 197 -7.30 -22.92 -12.84
N GLU A 198 -6.25 -22.89 -12.00
CA GLU A 198 -4.93 -23.47 -12.33
C GLU A 198 -4.98 -24.99 -12.61
N LEU A 199 -6.04 -25.67 -12.17
CA LEU A 199 -6.25 -27.11 -12.44
C LEU A 199 -7.11 -27.35 -13.69
N GLY A 200 -7.56 -26.30 -14.38
CA GLY A 200 -8.49 -26.36 -15.51
C GLY A 200 -9.94 -26.67 -15.12
N ARG A 201 -10.29 -26.57 -13.82
CA ARG A 201 -11.64 -26.81 -13.29
C ARG A 201 -12.46 -25.51 -13.33
N PHE A 202 -12.60 -24.94 -14.53
CA PHE A 202 -13.13 -23.60 -14.74
C PHE A 202 -14.58 -23.41 -14.28
N GLU A 203 -15.46 -24.40 -14.52
CA GLU A 203 -16.86 -24.34 -14.05
C GLU A 203 -16.96 -24.26 -12.53
N GLU A 204 -16.12 -25.03 -11.82
CA GLU A 204 -16.09 -25.01 -10.36
C GLU A 204 -15.46 -23.71 -9.82
N ALA A 205 -14.46 -23.17 -10.52
CA ALA A 205 -13.89 -21.87 -10.21
C ALA A 205 -14.93 -20.76 -10.34
N ASP A 206 -15.70 -20.75 -11.43
CA ASP A 206 -16.75 -19.77 -11.71
C ASP A 206 -17.88 -19.84 -10.67
N ALA A 207 -18.32 -21.05 -10.32
CA ALA A 207 -19.32 -21.26 -9.27
C ALA A 207 -18.84 -20.77 -7.90
N GLU A 208 -17.57 -21.01 -7.54
CA GLU A 208 -16.99 -20.52 -6.30
C GLU A 208 -16.93 -18.98 -6.29
N LEU A 209 -16.52 -18.35 -7.40
CA LEU A 209 -16.50 -16.88 -7.54
C LEU A 209 -17.89 -16.26 -7.42
N ALA A 210 -18.90 -16.83 -8.07
CA ALA A 210 -20.28 -16.38 -7.95
C ALA A 210 -20.82 -16.50 -6.51
N ALA A 211 -20.46 -17.59 -5.82
CA ALA A 211 -20.83 -17.79 -4.42
C ALA A 211 -20.13 -16.79 -3.48
N ILE A 212 -18.88 -16.41 -3.75
CA ILE A 212 -18.18 -15.36 -3.01
C ILE A 212 -18.85 -14.01 -3.29
N GLY A 213 -19.13 -13.67 -4.55
CA GLY A 213 -19.78 -12.41 -4.93
C GLY A 213 -21.12 -12.20 -4.24
N THR A 214 -21.95 -13.24 -4.14
CA THR A 214 -23.25 -13.21 -3.43
C THR A 214 -23.09 -13.03 -1.92
N ALA A 215 -21.95 -13.42 -1.35
CA ALA A 215 -21.69 -13.35 0.08
C ALA A 215 -21.05 -12.02 0.52
N ILE A 216 -20.62 -11.17 -0.41
CA ILE A 216 -20.16 -9.81 -0.11
C ILE A 216 -21.40 -9.00 0.29
N PRO A 217 -21.49 -8.47 1.52
CA PRO A 217 -22.70 -7.77 1.93
C PRO A 217 -22.86 -6.44 1.18
N GLU A 218 -24.03 -6.21 0.58
CA GLU A 218 -24.36 -4.98 -0.17
C GLU A 218 -24.24 -3.71 0.69
N ASP A 219 -24.67 -3.82 1.95
CA ASP A 219 -24.73 -2.73 2.92
C ASP A 219 -23.55 -2.72 3.88
N ALA A 220 -22.47 -3.44 3.54
CA ALA A 220 -21.43 -3.69 4.49
C ALA A 220 -20.85 -2.37 4.98
N ASP A 221 -21.22 -2.06 6.22
CA ASP A 221 -20.58 -1.13 7.13
C ASP A 221 -19.21 -1.74 7.48
N VAL A 222 -18.44 -2.07 6.44
CA VAL A 222 -17.22 -2.86 6.60
C VAL A 222 -16.27 -1.95 7.34
N THR A 223 -15.80 -2.43 8.48
CA THR A 223 -14.59 -1.89 9.11
C THR A 223 -13.39 -1.88 8.15
N ASP A 224 -13.48 -2.58 7.01
CA ASP A 224 -12.49 -2.64 5.94
C ASP A 224 -13.15 -2.62 4.54
N ARG A 225 -13.67 -1.45 4.14
CA ARG A 225 -14.30 -1.24 2.82
C ARG A 225 -13.32 -1.51 1.67
N ASP A 226 -12.04 -1.26 1.89
CA ASP A 226 -11.00 -1.45 0.90
C ASP A 226 -10.84 -2.95 0.60
N LEU A 227 -10.79 -3.82 1.62
CA LEU A 227 -10.77 -5.26 1.42
C LEU A 227 -12.01 -5.76 0.65
N ALA A 228 -13.20 -5.23 0.93
CA ALA A 228 -14.42 -5.63 0.21
C ALA A 228 -14.36 -5.25 -1.27
N ASN A 229 -13.91 -4.02 -1.57
CA ASN A 229 -13.69 -3.57 -2.94
C ASN A 229 -12.61 -4.40 -3.64
N ASP A 230 -11.52 -4.72 -2.94
CA ASP A 230 -10.42 -5.53 -3.48
C ASP A 230 -10.88 -6.95 -3.80
N VAL A 231 -11.66 -7.58 -2.92
CA VAL A 231 -12.26 -8.90 -3.17
C VAL A 231 -13.20 -8.85 -4.38
N ALA A 232 -14.09 -7.85 -4.45
CA ALA A 232 -15.01 -7.69 -5.58
C ALA A 232 -14.29 -7.47 -6.91
N SER A 233 -13.28 -6.60 -6.92
CA SER A 233 -12.42 -6.34 -8.09
C SER A 233 -11.67 -7.59 -8.53
N THR A 234 -11.13 -8.34 -7.57
CA THR A 234 -10.43 -9.60 -7.84
C THR A 234 -11.36 -10.66 -8.42
N ILE A 235 -12.60 -10.77 -7.92
CA ILE A 235 -13.61 -11.69 -8.46
C ILE A 235 -13.93 -11.35 -9.92
N ALA A 236 -14.19 -10.09 -10.23
CA ALA A 236 -14.51 -9.65 -11.60
C ALA A 236 -13.37 -10.00 -12.57
N SER A 237 -12.13 -9.72 -12.16
CA SER A 237 -10.94 -10.03 -12.98
C SER A 237 -10.74 -11.55 -13.13
N MET A 238 -11.01 -12.31 -12.06
CA MET A 238 -10.89 -13.77 -12.09
C MET A 238 -11.93 -14.43 -12.99
N HIS A 239 -13.19 -13.95 -13.00
CA HIS A 239 -14.21 -14.42 -13.95
C HIS A 239 -13.76 -14.25 -15.40
N GLU A 240 -13.10 -13.13 -15.73
CA GLU A 240 -12.60 -12.89 -17.08
C GLU A 240 -11.55 -13.94 -17.51
N VAL A 241 -10.53 -14.20 -16.68
CA VAL A 241 -9.51 -15.21 -17.01
C VAL A 241 -10.04 -16.64 -16.99
N VAL A 242 -11.02 -16.95 -16.13
CA VAL A 242 -11.75 -18.23 -16.15
C VAL A 242 -12.52 -18.37 -17.47
N GLY A 243 -13.19 -17.32 -17.93
CA GLY A 243 -13.87 -17.28 -19.24
C GLY A 243 -12.91 -17.52 -20.41
N PHE A 244 -11.68 -16.99 -20.33
CA PHE A 244 -10.62 -17.27 -21.30
C PHE A 244 -9.98 -18.66 -21.17
N HIS A 245 -10.38 -19.48 -20.20
CA HIS A 245 -9.80 -20.78 -19.90
C HIS A 245 -8.28 -20.69 -19.67
N ASP A 246 -7.81 -19.61 -19.05
CA ASP A 246 -6.41 -19.43 -18.70
C ASP A 246 -6.09 -20.22 -17.43
N ASP A 247 -5.32 -21.31 -17.56
CA ASP A 247 -4.82 -22.15 -16.46
C ASP A 247 -3.38 -21.82 -16.03
N ASP A 248 -2.79 -20.74 -16.52
CA ASP A 248 -1.42 -20.37 -16.17
C ASP A 248 -1.30 -20.05 -14.68
N ARG A 249 -0.16 -20.40 -14.05
CA ARG A 249 0.16 -19.96 -12.68
C ARG A 249 0.12 -18.43 -12.54
N PHE A 250 0.61 -17.73 -13.56
CA PHE A 250 0.78 -16.28 -13.57
C PHE A 250 0.02 -15.68 -14.77
N PRO A 251 -1.32 -15.63 -14.75
CA PRO A 251 -2.11 -15.17 -15.88
C PRO A 251 -1.82 -13.68 -16.12
N VAL A 252 -1.47 -13.34 -17.37
CA VAL A 252 -1.02 -11.99 -17.76
C VAL A 252 -2.12 -10.94 -17.54
N ASP A 253 -3.39 -11.32 -17.65
CA ASP A 253 -4.52 -10.40 -17.47
C ASP A 253 -4.77 -10.04 -16.00
N LEU A 254 -4.32 -10.86 -15.04
CA LEU A 254 -4.33 -10.52 -13.61
C LEU A 254 -3.02 -9.90 -13.12
N ALA A 255 -2.02 -9.77 -13.99
CA ALA A 255 -0.74 -9.17 -13.63
C ALA A 255 -0.82 -7.64 -13.59
N SER A 256 -0.02 -7.03 -12.72
CA SER A 256 0.18 -5.58 -12.73
C SER A 256 0.68 -5.12 -14.10
N SER A 257 0.34 -3.89 -14.52
CA SER A 257 0.71 -3.37 -15.83
C SER A 257 2.22 -3.44 -16.11
N ARG A 258 3.07 -3.24 -15.09
CA ARG A 258 4.52 -3.37 -15.19
C ARG A 258 4.93 -4.82 -15.48
N TRP A 259 4.40 -5.78 -14.73
CA TRP A 259 4.72 -7.20 -14.89
C TRP A 259 4.18 -7.75 -16.21
N ALA A 260 2.94 -7.42 -16.57
CA ALA A 260 2.35 -7.78 -17.86
C ALA A 260 3.18 -7.21 -19.03
N SER A 261 3.66 -5.96 -18.95
CA SER A 261 4.51 -5.38 -19.98
C SER A 261 5.84 -6.11 -20.12
N GLN A 262 6.43 -6.54 -18.99
CA GLN A 262 7.66 -7.33 -19.01
C GLN A 262 7.43 -8.71 -19.66
N MET A 263 6.37 -9.42 -19.26
CA MET A 263 5.99 -10.68 -19.89
C MET A 263 5.76 -10.48 -21.40
N CYS A 264 4.95 -9.50 -21.79
CA CYS A 264 4.59 -9.25 -23.18
C CYS A 264 5.69 -8.63 -24.04
N SER A 265 6.86 -8.29 -23.46
CA SER A 265 8.01 -7.79 -24.22
C SER A 265 8.65 -8.84 -25.14
N GLY A 266 8.27 -10.11 -24.99
CA GLY A 266 8.84 -11.23 -25.74
C GLY A 266 10.15 -11.76 -25.15
N GLN A 267 10.63 -11.19 -24.03
CA GLN A 267 11.74 -11.77 -23.29
C GLN A 267 11.26 -12.95 -22.44
N ASP A 268 12.00 -14.06 -22.49
CA ASP A 268 11.75 -15.18 -21.60
C ASP A 268 12.00 -14.77 -20.14
N MET A 269 11.01 -15.03 -19.31
CA MET A 269 11.12 -14.80 -17.87
C MET A 269 11.89 -15.95 -17.20
N PRO A 270 12.74 -15.67 -16.21
CA PRO A 270 13.43 -16.72 -15.48
C PRO A 270 12.44 -17.63 -14.78
N ALA A 271 12.80 -18.92 -14.63
CA ALA A 271 12.03 -19.84 -13.82
C ALA A 271 11.85 -19.29 -12.38
N PRO A 272 10.66 -19.42 -11.77
CA PRO A 272 9.51 -20.18 -12.24
C PRO A 272 8.50 -19.38 -13.11
N TYR A 273 8.81 -18.15 -13.50
CA TYR A 273 7.86 -17.23 -14.15
C TYR A 273 7.74 -17.41 -15.68
N GLY A 274 8.60 -18.24 -16.27
CA GLY A 274 8.55 -18.63 -17.68
C GLY A 274 8.72 -20.14 -17.87
N PRO A 275 8.65 -20.65 -19.12
CA PRO A 275 8.50 -19.90 -20.37
C PRO A 275 7.06 -19.39 -20.59
N MET A 276 6.88 -18.47 -21.55
CA MET A 276 5.56 -17.96 -21.92
C MET A 276 4.69 -19.07 -22.54
N THR A 277 3.50 -19.28 -22.00
CA THR A 277 2.53 -20.28 -22.49
C THR A 277 1.72 -19.74 -23.68
N ALA A 278 0.81 -20.57 -24.22
CA ALA A 278 -0.13 -20.11 -25.23
C ALA A 278 -1.16 -19.11 -24.67
N ASN A 279 -1.59 -19.30 -23.43
CA ASN A 279 -2.55 -18.42 -22.75
C ASN A 279 -1.92 -17.04 -22.49
N ALA A 280 -0.71 -17.00 -21.93
CA ALA A 280 0.05 -15.75 -21.78
C ALA A 280 0.24 -15.00 -23.12
N ARG A 281 0.54 -15.70 -24.23
CA ARG A 281 0.62 -15.07 -25.57
C ARG A 281 -0.73 -14.50 -26.03
N ALA A 282 -1.83 -15.21 -25.80
CA ALA A 282 -3.16 -14.75 -26.16
C ALA A 282 -3.57 -13.52 -25.33
N ALA A 283 -3.31 -13.53 -24.03
CA ALA A 283 -3.51 -12.40 -23.13
C ALA A 283 -2.69 -11.17 -23.57
N CYS A 284 -1.41 -11.34 -23.91
CA CYS A 284 -0.59 -10.25 -24.44
C CYS A 284 -1.19 -9.60 -25.70
N LYS A 285 -1.76 -10.40 -26.62
CA LYS A 285 -2.46 -9.87 -27.80
C LYS A 285 -3.73 -9.10 -27.44
N ARG A 286 -4.54 -9.61 -26.50
CA ARG A 286 -5.72 -8.90 -25.98
C ARG A 286 -5.35 -7.56 -25.37
N ARG A 287 -4.33 -7.52 -24.51
CA ARG A 287 -3.85 -6.29 -23.87
C ARG A 287 -3.32 -5.27 -24.88
N GLU A 288 -2.65 -5.70 -25.93
CA GLU A 288 -2.25 -4.80 -27.03
C GLU A 288 -3.47 -4.22 -27.74
N ALA A 289 -4.46 -5.05 -28.08
CA ALA A 289 -5.71 -4.59 -28.69
C ALA A 289 -6.46 -3.58 -27.78
N HIS A 290 -6.60 -3.87 -26.49
CA HIS A 290 -7.20 -2.94 -25.53
C HIS A 290 -6.42 -1.63 -25.39
N ARG A 291 -5.08 -1.65 -25.43
CA ARG A 291 -4.27 -0.42 -25.42
C ARG A 291 -4.49 0.41 -26.68
N GLN A 292 -4.59 -0.22 -27.85
CA GLN A 292 -4.87 0.46 -29.11
C GLN A 292 -6.29 1.06 -29.12
N GLU A 293 -7.27 0.33 -28.61
CA GLU A 293 -8.65 0.80 -28.44
C GLU A 293 -8.73 1.97 -27.45
N ALA A 294 -8.07 1.86 -26.29
CA ALA A 294 -8.01 2.93 -25.30
C ALA A 294 -7.30 4.18 -25.82
N ALA A 295 -6.21 4.02 -26.59
CA ALA A 295 -5.53 5.14 -27.24
C ALA A 295 -6.42 5.84 -28.27
N THR A 296 -7.17 5.06 -29.06
CA THR A 296 -8.13 5.60 -30.05
C THR A 296 -9.28 6.32 -29.35
N THR A 297 -9.81 5.73 -28.28
CA THR A 297 -10.86 6.31 -27.44
C THR A 297 -10.38 7.61 -26.80
N SER A 298 -9.19 7.62 -26.20
CA SER A 298 -8.58 8.82 -25.59
C SER A 298 -8.38 9.93 -26.63
N ALA A 299 -7.84 9.61 -27.81
CA ALA A 299 -7.65 10.61 -28.87
C ALA A 299 -8.98 11.21 -29.33
N THR A 300 -10.04 10.39 -29.38
CA THR A 300 -11.41 10.85 -29.68
C THR A 300 -11.93 11.76 -28.57
N VAL A 301 -11.77 11.38 -27.30
CA VAL A 301 -12.15 12.21 -26.15
C VAL A 301 -11.44 13.56 -26.20
N ASP A 302 -10.13 13.58 -26.39
CA ASP A 302 -9.33 14.82 -26.48
C ASP A 302 -9.75 15.70 -27.65
N GLN A 303 -10.14 15.11 -28.79
CA GLN A 303 -10.67 15.87 -29.93
C GLN A 303 -12.02 16.50 -29.58
N LEU A 304 -12.92 15.74 -28.96
CA LEU A 304 -14.27 16.19 -28.62
C LEU A 304 -14.27 17.28 -27.56
N LEU A 305 -13.41 17.18 -26.55
CA LEU A 305 -13.29 18.16 -25.46
C LEU A 305 -12.75 19.53 -25.91
N ARG A 306 -12.22 19.67 -27.13
CA ARG A 306 -11.77 20.96 -27.69
C ARG A 306 -12.91 21.92 -28.00
N ASP A 307 -14.13 21.40 -28.20
CA ASP A 307 -15.33 22.21 -28.40
C ASP A 307 -16.47 21.70 -27.49
N PRO A 308 -16.49 22.13 -26.22
CA PRO A 308 -17.48 21.69 -25.24
C PRO A 308 -18.93 21.91 -25.68
N LYS A 309 -19.18 22.98 -26.45
CA LYS A 309 -20.53 23.31 -26.93
C LYS A 309 -20.98 22.33 -28.01
N ALA A 310 -20.11 22.01 -28.96
CA ALA A 310 -20.40 20.98 -29.96
C ALA A 310 -20.54 19.60 -29.32
N LEU A 311 -19.73 19.29 -28.31
CA LEU A 311 -19.84 18.06 -27.54
C LEU A 311 -21.21 17.96 -26.84
N ASP A 312 -21.65 19.00 -26.14
CA ASP A 312 -22.98 19.04 -25.49
C ASP A 312 -24.12 18.77 -26.48
N GLN A 313 -24.07 19.39 -27.67
CA GLN A 313 -25.06 19.15 -28.72
C GLN A 313 -25.06 17.68 -29.17
N ARG A 314 -23.87 17.07 -29.32
CA ARG A 314 -23.74 15.66 -29.70
C ARG A 314 -24.22 14.71 -28.61
N CYS A 315 -23.91 15.01 -27.35
CA CYS A 315 -24.37 14.24 -26.20
C CYS A 315 -25.90 14.28 -26.08
N ALA A 316 -26.52 15.44 -26.29
CA ALA A 316 -27.97 15.59 -26.29
C ALA A 316 -28.65 14.90 -27.48
N ALA A 317 -28.01 14.90 -28.65
CA ALA A 317 -28.56 14.30 -29.87
C ALA A 317 -28.40 12.77 -29.94
N THR A 318 -27.50 12.18 -29.14
CA THR A 318 -27.19 10.73 -29.19
C THR A 318 -27.59 10.07 -27.86
N PRO A 319 -28.60 9.17 -27.85
CA PRO A 319 -28.98 8.40 -26.67
C PRO A 319 -27.78 7.67 -26.04
N GLU A 320 -27.74 7.55 -24.70
CA GLU A 320 -26.56 7.04 -23.99
C GLU A 320 -26.12 5.64 -24.46
N ASN A 321 -27.09 4.75 -24.73
CA ASN A 321 -26.85 3.39 -25.22
C ASN A 321 -26.43 3.31 -26.71
N GLU A 322 -26.47 4.43 -27.43
CA GLU A 322 -26.06 4.54 -28.84
C GLU A 322 -24.72 5.30 -29.00
N ARG A 323 -24.14 5.79 -27.91
CA ARG A 323 -22.86 6.52 -27.97
C ARG A 323 -21.70 5.54 -28.11
N GLU A 324 -20.90 5.72 -29.16
CA GLU A 324 -19.59 5.07 -29.29
C GLU A 324 -18.69 5.36 -28.07
N PRO A 325 -17.77 4.46 -27.68
CA PRO A 325 -16.98 4.57 -26.44
C PRO A 325 -16.34 5.95 -26.21
N GLY A 326 -15.74 6.54 -27.26
CA GLY A 326 -15.11 7.86 -27.20
C GLY A 326 -16.11 8.99 -26.93
N LEU A 327 -17.30 8.96 -27.55
CA LEU A 327 -18.35 9.95 -27.30
C LEU A 327 -18.96 9.73 -25.91
N ALA A 328 -19.25 8.49 -25.52
CA ALA A 328 -19.80 8.17 -24.21
C ALA A 328 -18.88 8.66 -23.08
N GLN A 329 -17.57 8.42 -23.20
CA GLN A 329 -16.59 8.89 -22.23
C GLN A 329 -16.44 10.42 -22.24
N ALA A 330 -16.41 11.05 -23.41
CA ALA A 330 -16.34 12.52 -23.51
C ALA A 330 -17.59 13.19 -22.89
N CYS A 331 -18.79 12.65 -23.13
CA CYS A 331 -20.02 13.14 -22.51
C CYS A 331 -19.97 13.03 -20.98
N ARG A 332 -19.52 11.89 -20.43
CA ARG A 332 -19.33 11.74 -18.98
C ARG A 332 -18.33 12.74 -18.40
N PHE A 333 -17.22 13.00 -19.10
CA PHE A 333 -16.26 14.01 -18.67
C PHE A 333 -16.86 15.43 -18.70
N GLN A 334 -17.61 15.75 -19.74
CA GLN A 334 -18.29 17.04 -19.88
C GLN A 334 -19.35 17.25 -18.79
N ASP A 335 -20.16 16.22 -18.50
CA ASP A 335 -21.16 16.27 -17.44
C ASP A 335 -20.52 16.38 -16.05
N MET A 336 -19.42 15.67 -15.80
CA MET A 336 -18.61 15.82 -14.59
C MET A 336 -18.03 17.23 -14.46
N GLN A 337 -17.52 17.81 -15.55
CA GLN A 337 -16.97 19.18 -15.52
C GLN A 337 -18.07 20.20 -15.27
N ARG A 338 -19.25 20.05 -15.90
CA ARG A 338 -20.44 20.87 -15.65
C ARG A 338 -20.89 20.77 -14.19
N GLY A 339 -21.04 19.55 -13.68
CA GLY A 339 -21.37 19.29 -12.28
C GLY A 339 -20.34 19.87 -11.31
N LYS A 340 -19.06 19.85 -11.68
CA LYS A 340 -18.00 20.49 -10.90
C LYS A 340 -18.16 22.02 -10.87
N ASP A 341 -18.36 22.65 -12.02
CA ASP A 341 -18.47 24.11 -12.14
C ASP A 341 -19.74 24.61 -11.42
N GLU A 342 -20.88 23.96 -11.65
CA GLU A 342 -22.14 24.26 -10.96
C GLU A 342 -22.05 23.97 -9.45
N GLY A 343 -21.33 22.91 -9.06
CA GLY A 343 -21.07 22.58 -7.66
C GLY A 343 -20.17 23.59 -6.95
N GLU A 344 -19.15 24.10 -7.63
CA GLU A 344 -18.29 25.17 -7.13
C GLU A 344 -19.07 26.48 -6.99
N GLU A 345 -19.88 26.85 -7.99
CA GLU A 345 -20.75 28.01 -7.93
C GLU A 345 -21.74 27.91 -6.75
N LEU A 346 -22.42 26.76 -6.62
CA LEU A 346 -23.34 26.47 -5.53
C LEU A 346 -22.66 26.58 -4.15
N LEU A 347 -21.45 26.02 -4.01
CA LEU A 347 -20.67 26.11 -2.78
C LEU A 347 -20.30 27.56 -2.44
N MET A 348 -19.93 28.36 -3.43
CA MET A 348 -19.52 29.73 -3.23
C MET A 348 -20.70 30.67 -2.95
N GLN A 349 -21.85 30.46 -3.58
CA GLN A 349 -23.05 31.27 -3.40
C GLN A 349 -23.85 30.88 -2.14
N HIS A 350 -23.87 29.60 -1.80
CA HIS A 350 -24.74 29.06 -0.73
C HIS A 350 -24.00 28.11 0.25
N PRO A 351 -22.84 28.52 0.82
CA PRO A 351 -21.99 27.61 1.61
C PRO A 351 -22.70 27.01 2.83
N ALA A 352 -23.57 27.76 3.51
CA ALA A 352 -24.32 27.26 4.67
C ALA A 352 -25.38 26.21 4.28
N GLN A 353 -26.02 26.37 3.11
CA GLN A 353 -26.96 25.39 2.59
C GLN A 353 -26.24 24.11 2.17
N VAL A 354 -25.11 24.24 1.47
CA VAL A 354 -24.28 23.09 1.08
C VAL A 354 -23.81 22.34 2.32
N ALA A 355 -23.24 23.02 3.31
CA ALA A 355 -22.86 22.40 4.58
C ALA A 355 -24.00 21.59 5.21
N ALA A 356 -25.19 22.20 5.35
CA ALA A 356 -26.35 21.54 5.95
C ALA A 356 -26.87 20.31 5.17
N GLN A 357 -26.62 20.22 3.86
CA GLN A 357 -27.02 19.07 3.04
C GLN A 357 -25.94 17.99 2.96
N CYS A 358 -24.67 18.41 2.90
CA CYS A 358 -23.52 17.51 2.86
C CYS A 358 -23.23 16.86 4.21
N GLU A 359 -23.78 17.44 5.28
CA GLU A 359 -23.72 16.85 6.60
C GLU A 359 -24.53 15.51 6.58
N PRO A 360 -25.86 15.48 6.75
CA PRO A 360 -26.64 14.29 7.12
C PRO A 360 -26.66 13.11 6.12
N THR A 361 -25.99 13.18 4.97
CA THR A 361 -26.06 12.15 3.94
C THR A 361 -24.69 11.58 3.56
N ALA A 362 -24.49 10.29 3.85
CA ALA A 362 -23.56 9.47 3.08
C ALA A 362 -23.98 9.50 1.60
N GLN A 363 -23.40 10.42 0.81
CA GLN A 363 -23.47 10.49 -0.65
C GLN A 363 -24.88 10.23 -1.26
N ARG A 364 -25.95 10.84 -0.73
CA ARG A 364 -27.26 10.81 -1.40
C ARG A 364 -27.36 11.92 -2.44
N GLY A 365 -26.70 11.71 -3.56
CA GLY A 365 -26.84 12.54 -4.75
C GLY A 365 -26.48 11.72 -5.97
N GLU A 366 -26.98 12.13 -7.14
CA GLU A 366 -26.51 11.56 -8.41
C GLU A 366 -24.98 11.70 -8.45
N PRO A 367 -24.24 10.60 -8.65
CA PRO A 367 -22.79 10.67 -8.81
C PRO A 367 -22.43 11.68 -9.89
N ASN A 368 -21.48 12.57 -9.60
CA ASN A 368 -21.04 13.69 -10.46
C ASN A 368 -22.07 14.82 -10.67
N GLY A 369 -23.18 14.87 -9.93
CA GLY A 369 -24.08 16.03 -9.94
C GLY A 369 -23.53 17.25 -9.19
N PRO A 370 -24.13 18.45 -9.35
CA PRO A 370 -23.65 19.69 -8.73
C PRO A 370 -23.51 19.62 -7.21
N MET A 371 -24.52 19.07 -6.51
CA MET A 371 -24.47 18.90 -5.05
C MET A 371 -23.33 17.97 -4.62
N TRP A 372 -23.07 16.89 -5.37
CA TRP A 372 -21.99 15.97 -5.06
C TRP A 372 -20.62 16.68 -5.12
N HIS A 373 -20.38 17.47 -6.17
CA HIS A 373 -19.17 18.27 -6.30
C HIS A 373 -19.09 19.40 -5.25
N ALA A 374 -20.20 20.06 -4.94
CA ALA A 374 -20.28 21.06 -3.87
C ALA A 374 -19.88 20.47 -2.51
N CYS A 375 -20.34 19.25 -2.21
CA CYS A 375 -19.97 18.53 -1.00
C CYS A 375 -18.49 18.14 -0.94
N ILE A 376 -17.89 17.71 -2.06
CA ILE A 376 -16.45 17.45 -2.14
C ILE A 376 -15.65 18.73 -1.91
N GLY A 377 -16.07 19.82 -2.55
CA GLY A 377 -15.47 21.14 -2.32
C GLY A 377 -15.55 21.53 -0.84
N TYR A 378 -16.76 21.49 -0.26
CA TYR A 378 -16.98 21.80 1.16
C TYR A 378 -16.12 20.95 2.09
N ARG A 379 -16.00 19.63 1.84
CA ARG A 379 -15.15 18.73 2.63
C ARG A 379 -13.68 19.14 2.58
N SER A 380 -13.17 19.58 1.42
CA SER A 380 -11.80 20.10 1.31
C SER A 380 -11.59 21.37 2.16
N TYR A 381 -12.58 22.26 2.20
CA TYR A 381 -12.57 23.43 3.09
C TYR A 381 -12.63 23.04 4.56
N LEU A 382 -13.49 22.08 4.92
CA LEU A 382 -13.63 21.57 6.28
C LEU A 382 -12.36 20.87 6.77
N GLU A 383 -11.75 20.02 5.94
CA GLU A 383 -10.46 19.41 6.21
C GLU A 383 -9.40 20.47 6.49
N SER A 384 -9.29 21.47 5.62
CA SER A 384 -8.32 22.57 5.77
C SER A 384 -8.57 23.42 7.03
N ALA A 385 -9.83 23.64 7.39
CA ALA A 385 -10.21 24.36 8.60
C ALA A 385 -9.91 23.57 9.87
N LEU A 386 -10.27 22.28 9.88
CA LEU A 386 -10.00 21.36 10.98
C LEU A 386 -8.49 21.17 11.19
N ARG A 387 -7.73 20.96 10.10
CA ARG A 387 -6.26 20.94 10.13
C ARG A 387 -5.70 22.17 10.82
N ARG A 388 -6.10 23.38 10.39
CA ARG A 388 -5.63 24.65 10.98
C ARG A 388 -5.92 24.73 12.48
N LEU A 389 -7.11 24.34 12.93
CA LEU A 389 -7.44 24.32 14.36
C LEU A 389 -6.57 23.32 15.14
N LEU A 390 -6.43 22.10 14.63
CA LEU A 390 -5.70 21.02 15.30
C LEU A 390 -4.18 21.27 15.39
N VAL A 391 -3.63 22.09 14.49
CA VAL A 391 -2.24 22.53 14.57
C VAL A 391 -2.01 23.41 15.81
N GLU A 392 -2.97 24.27 16.16
CA GLU A 392 -2.86 25.20 17.30
C GLU A 392 -3.44 24.64 18.62
N ASP A 393 -4.17 23.54 18.57
CA ASP A 393 -4.95 23.00 19.69
C ASP A 393 -4.50 21.58 20.07
N ASP A 394 -3.50 21.49 20.96
CA ASP A 394 -2.91 20.22 21.41
C ASP A 394 -3.94 19.25 22.02
N ALA A 395 -4.85 19.78 22.84
CA ALA A 395 -5.90 18.97 23.46
C ALA A 395 -6.90 18.47 22.40
N GLY A 396 -7.28 19.34 21.45
CA GLY A 396 -8.12 18.98 20.32
C GLY A 396 -7.47 17.90 19.45
N TYR A 397 -6.19 18.06 19.11
CA TYR A 397 -5.41 17.08 18.35
C TYR A 397 -5.33 15.73 19.06
N ALA A 398 -4.98 15.70 20.35
CA ALA A 398 -4.87 14.47 21.11
C ALA A 398 -6.20 13.66 21.13
N ILE A 399 -7.34 14.34 21.22
CA ILE A 399 -8.66 13.70 21.25
C ILE A 399 -9.11 13.31 19.83
N VAL A 400 -9.17 14.28 18.90
CA VAL A 400 -9.70 14.08 17.55
C VAL A 400 -8.82 13.11 16.76
N CYS A 401 -7.49 13.27 16.86
CA CYS A 401 -6.50 12.51 16.12
C CYS A 401 -5.99 11.28 16.87
N SER A 402 -6.35 11.10 18.15
CA SER A 402 -5.94 9.94 18.95
C SER A 402 -4.43 9.66 18.87
N ASN A 403 -3.63 10.73 18.84
CA ASN A 403 -2.18 10.71 18.60
C ASN A 403 -1.76 9.92 17.35
N GLY A 404 -2.48 10.08 16.23
CA GLY A 404 -2.19 9.43 14.95
C GLY A 404 -2.85 8.07 14.76
N ARG A 405 -3.47 7.48 15.80
CA ARG A 405 -4.30 6.27 15.60
C ARG A 405 -5.61 6.64 14.93
N GLN A 406 -6.10 5.80 14.02
CA GLN A 406 -7.39 5.96 13.36
C GLN A 406 -8.47 5.19 14.14
N PRO A 407 -9.38 5.86 14.89
CA PRO A 407 -10.58 5.24 15.38
C PRO A 407 -11.34 4.65 14.19
N PRO A 408 -11.92 3.44 14.32
CA PRO A 408 -12.69 2.81 13.24
C PRO A 408 -13.81 3.74 12.73
N ASP A 409 -14.33 4.59 13.60
CA ASP A 409 -15.42 5.51 13.29
C ASP A 409 -14.96 6.94 12.97
N ARG A 410 -13.68 7.23 12.67
CA ARG A 410 -13.26 8.60 12.28
C ARG A 410 -13.59 8.92 10.82
N ALA A 411 -14.26 10.05 10.57
CA ALA A 411 -14.63 10.44 9.21
C ALA A 411 -13.38 10.67 8.34
N ALA A 412 -13.46 10.32 7.05
CA ALA A 412 -12.31 10.39 6.14
C ALA A 412 -11.65 11.79 6.12
N TYR A 413 -12.44 12.87 6.05
CA TYR A 413 -11.91 14.25 6.09
C TYR A 413 -11.17 14.56 7.41
N ALA A 414 -11.60 13.98 8.54
CA ALA A 414 -10.91 14.17 9.82
C ALA A 414 -9.61 13.37 9.86
N SER A 415 -9.55 12.19 9.24
CA SER A 415 -8.29 11.44 9.08
C SER A 415 -7.28 12.22 8.24
N VAL A 416 -7.70 12.78 7.10
CA VAL A 416 -6.82 13.60 6.26
C VAL A 416 -6.41 14.89 6.99
N ALA A 417 -7.33 15.56 7.69
CA ALA A 417 -7.02 16.75 8.49
C ALA A 417 -6.02 16.46 9.60
N CYS A 418 -6.12 15.30 10.27
CA CYS A 418 -5.17 14.86 11.29
C CYS A 418 -3.77 14.64 10.72
N GLY A 419 -3.65 13.91 9.59
CA GLY A 419 -2.36 13.72 8.93
C GLY A 419 -1.75 15.05 8.46
N GLY A 420 -2.57 15.96 7.92
CA GLY A 420 -2.13 17.31 7.55
C GLY A 420 -1.70 18.15 8.75
N ALA A 421 -2.41 18.05 9.88
CA ALA A 421 -2.07 18.77 11.10
C ALA A 421 -0.79 18.25 11.75
N GLU A 422 -0.60 16.92 11.76
CA GLU A 422 0.65 16.29 12.19
C GLU A 422 1.83 16.82 11.39
N GLN A 423 1.73 16.78 10.06
CA GLN A 423 2.78 17.25 9.16
C GLN A 423 3.10 18.74 9.38
N ASP A 424 2.10 19.59 9.60
CA ASP A 424 2.31 21.01 9.90
C ASP A 424 2.98 21.23 11.25
N ARG A 425 2.59 20.47 12.28
CA ARG A 425 3.20 20.52 13.61
C ARG A 425 4.66 20.08 13.55
N ILE A 426 4.96 19.00 12.81
CA ILE A 426 6.32 18.53 12.53
C ILE A 426 7.11 19.62 11.80
N THR A 427 6.54 20.20 10.74
CA THR A 427 7.17 21.25 9.93
C THR A 427 7.49 22.50 10.77
N ARG A 428 6.56 22.94 11.63
CA ARG A 428 6.79 24.05 12.57
C ARG A 428 7.85 23.71 13.61
N GLY A 429 7.85 22.47 14.11
CA GLY A 429 8.91 21.95 14.97
C GLY A 429 10.28 22.02 14.31
N ALA A 430 10.39 21.56 13.07
CA ALA A 430 11.60 21.60 12.29
C ALA A 430 12.06 23.03 12.00
N ALA A 431 11.13 23.94 11.65
CA ALA A 431 11.44 25.35 11.44
C ALA A 431 12.04 26.02 12.69
N ARG A 432 11.56 25.65 13.90
CA ARG A 432 12.15 26.14 15.16
C ARG A 432 13.59 25.67 15.35
N TRP A 433 13.89 24.41 15.02
CA TRP A 433 15.27 23.91 15.01
C TRP A 433 16.16 24.68 14.03
N MET A 434 15.64 25.03 12.86
CA MET A 434 16.39 25.75 11.83
C MET A 434 16.74 27.21 12.20
N LEU A 435 16.16 27.77 13.26
CA LEU A 435 16.50 29.12 13.76
C LEU A 435 17.88 29.17 14.43
N ASP A 436 18.39 28.04 14.92
CA ASP A 436 19.74 27.92 15.48
C ASP A 436 20.45 26.70 14.84
N PRO A 437 21.12 26.90 13.69
CA PRO A 437 21.81 25.83 13.00
C PRO A 437 22.90 25.15 13.83
N THR A 438 23.53 25.86 14.78
CA THR A 438 24.58 25.28 15.62
C THR A 438 23.99 24.30 16.62
N ALA A 439 22.89 24.68 17.28
CA ALA A 439 22.15 23.79 18.17
C ALA A 439 21.57 22.59 17.42
N LEU A 440 21.05 22.80 16.20
CA LEU A 440 20.57 21.72 15.35
C LEU A 440 21.70 20.75 14.97
N ASP A 441 22.85 21.25 14.50
CA ASP A 441 24.00 20.40 14.13
C ASP A 441 24.45 19.54 15.33
N ALA A 442 24.50 20.11 16.54
CA ALA A 442 24.80 19.39 17.77
C ALA A 442 23.74 18.32 18.11
N ALA A 443 22.44 18.65 17.98
CA ALA A 443 21.35 17.70 18.24
C ALA A 443 21.34 16.54 17.23
N CYS A 444 21.60 16.82 15.95
CA CYS A 444 21.71 15.81 14.91
C CYS A 444 22.87 14.84 15.18
N ALA A 445 24.02 15.35 15.64
CA ALA A 445 25.18 14.52 15.98
C ALA A 445 24.95 13.68 17.25
N ALA A 446 24.27 14.25 18.25
CA ALA A 446 24.04 13.59 19.53
C ALA A 446 22.92 12.52 19.49
N THR A 447 21.96 12.66 18.57
CA THR A 447 20.77 11.79 18.51
C THR A 447 20.85 10.85 17.31
N PRO A 448 20.98 9.52 17.53
CA PRO A 448 20.92 8.55 16.45
C PRO A 448 19.64 8.70 15.63
N MET A 449 19.72 8.45 14.31
CA MET A 449 18.60 8.71 13.39
C MET A 449 17.28 8.05 13.84
N LYS A 450 17.34 6.82 14.36
CA LYS A 450 16.18 6.06 14.85
C LYS A 450 15.52 6.65 16.11
N ASP A 451 16.25 7.46 16.87
CA ASP A 451 15.81 8.05 18.14
C ASP A 451 15.37 9.52 17.98
N ARG A 452 15.52 10.09 16.77
CA ARG A 452 15.07 11.46 16.48
C ARG A 452 13.56 11.49 16.41
N ASP A 453 12.93 12.42 17.12
CA ASP A 453 11.53 12.73 16.87
C ASP A 453 11.34 13.23 15.43
N PRO A 454 10.12 13.14 14.86
CA PRO A 454 9.90 13.49 13.46
C PRO A 454 10.31 14.93 13.08
N ALA A 455 10.21 15.90 14.01
CA ALA A 455 10.58 17.29 13.74
C ALA A 455 12.09 17.47 13.72
N LEU A 456 12.82 16.87 14.67
CA LEU A 456 14.28 16.87 14.65
C LEU A 456 14.81 16.10 13.43
N TYR A 457 14.22 14.94 13.10
CA TYR A 457 14.58 14.18 11.90
C TYR A 457 14.46 15.03 10.63
N MET A 458 13.31 15.68 10.43
CA MET A 458 13.06 16.56 9.29
C MET A 458 14.04 17.74 9.25
N ALA A 459 14.29 18.40 10.38
CA ALA A 459 15.25 19.50 10.48
C ALA A 459 16.67 19.04 10.12
N CYS A 460 17.13 17.91 10.66
CA CYS A 460 18.45 17.35 10.34
C CYS A 460 18.60 17.01 8.85
N SER A 461 17.56 16.42 8.24
CA SER A 461 17.56 16.11 6.82
C SER A 461 17.64 17.40 5.98
N GLN A 462 16.80 18.39 6.28
CA GLN A 462 16.80 19.66 5.56
C GLN A 462 18.13 20.41 5.72
N ARG A 463 18.71 20.39 6.92
CA ARG A 463 20.03 20.95 7.21
C ARG A 463 21.14 20.25 6.40
N ALA A 464 21.12 18.92 6.31
CA ALA A 464 22.06 18.17 5.49
C ALA A 464 21.92 18.53 4.00
N ASP A 465 20.69 18.65 3.49
CA ASP A 465 20.43 19.06 2.11
C ASP A 465 20.88 20.50 1.82
N ASP A 466 20.68 21.43 2.76
CA ASP A 466 21.16 22.81 2.67
C ASP A 466 22.70 22.86 2.66
N LEU A 467 23.37 22.07 3.49
CA LEU A 467 24.83 21.97 3.49
C LEU A 467 25.37 21.37 2.18
N LYS A 468 24.72 20.32 1.66
CA LYS A 468 25.04 19.74 0.35
C LYS A 468 24.85 20.76 -0.77
N ARG A 469 23.73 21.52 -0.76
CA ARG A 469 23.48 22.60 -1.73
C ARG A 469 24.55 23.70 -1.67
N LEU A 470 24.90 24.17 -0.47
CA LEU A 470 25.96 25.16 -0.28
C LEU A 470 27.32 24.65 -0.75
N ALA A 471 27.63 23.37 -0.54
CA ALA A 471 28.85 22.75 -1.06
C ALA A 471 28.88 22.74 -2.60
N ALA A 472 27.76 22.37 -3.24
CA ALA A 472 27.62 22.41 -4.69
C ALA A 472 27.70 23.85 -5.26
N GLU A 473 27.13 24.84 -4.57
CA GLU A 473 27.23 26.26 -4.95
C GLU A 473 28.68 26.77 -4.86
N ARG A 474 29.40 26.43 -3.79
CA ARG A 474 30.84 26.75 -3.66
C ARG A 474 31.66 26.08 -4.75
N LEU A 475 31.39 24.82 -5.04
CA LEU A 475 32.06 24.07 -6.10
C LEU A 475 31.77 24.67 -7.47
N ALA A 476 30.52 25.07 -7.74
CA ALA A 476 30.12 25.74 -8.98
C ALA A 476 30.84 27.08 -9.18
N ALA A 477 31.05 27.82 -8.10
CA ALA A 477 31.70 29.14 -8.10
C ALA A 477 33.21 29.09 -8.33
N ASP A 478 33.88 27.95 -8.09
CA ASP A 478 35.32 27.75 -8.30
C ASP A 478 35.59 26.81 -9.49
N PRO A 479 35.96 27.33 -10.68
CA PRO A 479 36.26 26.51 -11.85
C PRO A 479 37.44 25.55 -11.68
N ALA A 480 38.40 25.84 -10.79
CA ALA A 480 39.54 24.96 -10.55
C ALA A 480 39.11 23.79 -9.66
N ALA A 481 38.41 24.07 -8.55
CA ALA A 481 37.86 23.04 -7.68
C ALA A 481 36.87 22.13 -8.41
N TYR A 482 35.96 22.71 -9.21
CA TYR A 482 35.02 21.94 -10.04
C TYR A 482 35.75 21.00 -10.99
N ARG A 483 36.76 21.48 -11.74
CA ARG A 483 37.52 20.62 -12.65
C ARG A 483 38.28 19.52 -11.92
N ALA A 484 38.87 19.82 -10.76
CA ALA A 484 39.59 18.83 -9.98
C ALA A 484 38.67 17.73 -9.43
N GLN A 485 37.48 18.09 -8.92
CA GLN A 485 36.55 17.16 -8.29
C GLN A 485 35.64 16.42 -9.30
N CYS A 486 35.23 17.10 -10.38
CA CYS A 486 34.16 16.62 -11.26
C CYS A 486 34.62 16.17 -12.65
N ALA A 487 35.92 16.20 -12.98
CA ALA A 487 36.41 15.76 -14.29
C ALA A 487 36.00 14.32 -14.65
N ALA A 488 36.05 13.38 -13.70
CA ALA A 488 35.64 12.00 -13.92
C ALA A 488 34.12 11.84 -14.05
N PHE A 489 33.34 12.75 -13.47
CA PHE A 489 31.89 12.80 -13.63
C PHE A 489 31.51 13.31 -15.03
N ASP A 490 32.10 14.43 -15.45
CA ASP A 490 31.86 15.01 -16.78
C ASP A 490 32.29 14.07 -17.92
N ALA A 491 33.40 13.34 -17.74
CA ALA A 491 33.91 12.41 -18.76
C ALA A 491 32.97 11.22 -19.05
N ARG A 492 32.08 10.87 -18.10
CA ARG A 492 31.16 9.73 -18.26
C ARG A 492 29.94 10.06 -19.12
N GLY A 493 29.55 11.33 -19.23
CA GLY A 493 28.34 11.73 -19.97
C GLY A 493 27.04 11.10 -19.43
N GLU A 494 27.09 10.46 -18.26
CA GLU A 494 25.97 9.72 -17.68
C GLU A 494 24.91 10.68 -17.13
N SER A 495 23.64 10.35 -17.38
CA SER A 495 22.52 11.02 -16.75
C SER A 495 22.32 10.50 -15.32
N ARG A 496 21.75 11.33 -14.44
CA ARG A 496 21.43 11.07 -13.03
C ARG A 496 20.71 9.73 -12.75
N TRP A 497 20.13 9.09 -13.77
CA TRP A 497 19.21 7.97 -13.61
C TRP A 497 19.85 6.59 -13.72
N ASP A 498 21.13 6.47 -14.13
CA ASP A 498 21.67 5.17 -14.55
C ASP A 498 22.46 4.38 -13.49
N THR A 499 23.02 4.96 -12.42
CA THR A 499 23.70 4.17 -11.36
C THR A 499 23.70 4.87 -9.99
N GLY A 500 23.91 4.10 -8.92
CA GLY A 500 23.86 4.53 -7.51
C GLY A 500 24.47 5.91 -7.24
N VAL A 501 23.61 6.86 -6.86
CA VAL A 501 23.98 8.25 -6.61
C VAL A 501 24.85 8.32 -5.35
N THR A 502 26.16 8.51 -5.51
CA THR A 502 27.02 8.94 -4.41
C THR A 502 26.82 10.43 -4.13
N ASP A 503 27.15 10.87 -2.92
CA ASP A 503 27.06 12.29 -2.54
C ASP A 503 27.95 13.17 -3.44
N GLU A 504 29.11 12.66 -3.89
CA GLU A 504 29.98 13.39 -4.82
C GLU A 504 29.35 13.56 -6.21
N ASN A 505 28.72 12.51 -6.76
CA ASN A 505 28.05 12.59 -8.06
C ASN A 505 26.91 13.61 -8.02
N TRP A 506 26.12 13.63 -6.93
CA TRP A 506 25.07 14.61 -6.74
C TRP A 506 25.63 16.05 -6.68
N GLN A 507 26.73 16.26 -5.94
CA GLN A 507 27.35 17.59 -5.83
C GLN A 507 27.88 18.09 -7.17
N CYS A 508 28.55 17.23 -7.94
CA CYS A 508 29.06 17.58 -9.28
C CYS A 508 27.95 17.89 -10.28
N ASP A 509 26.89 17.08 -10.34
CA ASP A 509 25.74 17.34 -11.21
C ASP A 509 25.06 18.66 -10.86
N LYS A 510 24.84 18.89 -9.56
CA LYS A 510 24.21 20.13 -9.09
C LYS A 510 25.07 21.34 -9.42
N ALA A 511 26.39 21.26 -9.21
CA ALA A 511 27.33 22.32 -9.54
C ALA A 511 27.36 22.60 -11.06
N ARG A 512 27.34 21.56 -11.90
CA ARG A 512 27.23 21.67 -13.36
C ARG A 512 25.96 22.43 -13.77
N SER A 513 24.80 22.00 -13.25
CA SER A 513 23.50 22.64 -13.52
C SER A 513 23.46 24.12 -13.08
N ILE A 514 24.11 24.46 -11.97
CA ILE A 514 24.25 25.86 -11.55
C ILE A 514 25.10 26.65 -12.56
N ARG A 515 26.26 26.11 -12.97
CA ARG A 515 27.15 26.76 -13.95
C ARG A 515 26.47 26.97 -15.30
N GLU A 516 25.77 25.97 -15.82
CA GLU A 516 25.04 26.04 -17.09
C GLU A 516 23.94 27.13 -17.05
N ARG A 517 23.16 27.20 -15.97
CA ARG A 517 22.14 28.26 -15.80
C ARG A 517 22.76 29.64 -15.72
N THR A 518 23.85 29.80 -14.97
CA THR A 518 24.60 31.07 -14.90
C THR A 518 25.13 31.48 -16.27
N GLN A 519 25.62 30.54 -17.08
CA GLN A 519 26.06 30.81 -18.46
C GLN A 519 24.91 31.24 -19.37
N ARG A 520 23.72 30.64 -19.20
CA ARG A 520 22.50 31.01 -19.95
C ARG A 520 21.81 32.26 -19.42
N GLN A 521 22.28 32.85 -18.32
CA GLN A 521 21.63 33.96 -17.61
C GLN A 521 20.17 33.64 -17.22
N GLU A 522 19.86 32.36 -16.99
CA GLU A 522 18.53 31.94 -16.55
C GLU A 522 18.34 32.33 -15.09
N ALA A 523 17.27 33.07 -14.79
CA ALA A 523 16.86 33.31 -13.41
C ALA A 523 16.64 31.97 -12.69
N PRO A 524 16.96 31.87 -11.39
CA PRO A 524 16.60 30.68 -10.63
C PRO A 524 15.09 30.46 -10.77
N PRO A 525 14.63 29.20 -10.92
CA PRO A 525 13.21 28.93 -11.02
C PRO A 525 12.51 29.56 -9.82
N PRO A 526 11.36 30.24 -10.02
CA PRO A 526 10.61 30.80 -8.92
C PRO A 526 10.37 29.69 -7.89
N ALA A 527 10.57 30.01 -6.60
CA ALA A 527 10.32 29.05 -5.55
C ALA A 527 8.87 28.53 -5.70
N LEU A 528 8.70 27.20 -5.64
CA LEU A 528 7.40 26.51 -5.70
C LEU A 528 6.36 27.05 -4.70
N ALA A 529 6.77 27.87 -3.73
CA ALA A 529 5.90 28.65 -2.85
C ALA A 529 4.86 29.49 -3.61
N ALA A 530 5.15 29.97 -4.83
CA ALA A 530 4.20 30.74 -5.63
C ALA A 530 3.03 29.91 -6.20
N LEU A 531 3.16 28.59 -6.28
CA LEU A 531 2.09 27.70 -6.77
C LEU A 531 1.11 27.25 -5.67
N ARG A 532 1.43 27.49 -4.39
CA ARG A 532 0.57 27.13 -3.25
C ARG A 532 -0.41 28.24 -2.82
N SER A 533 -0.34 29.43 -3.43
CA SER A 533 -1.20 30.57 -3.07
C SER A 533 -2.60 30.55 -3.70
N GLY A 534 -2.92 29.53 -4.50
CA GLY A 534 -4.28 29.29 -4.99
C GLY A 534 -5.27 28.80 -3.92
N ILE A 535 -4.81 28.63 -2.67
CA ILE A 535 -5.69 28.34 -1.54
C ILE A 535 -6.56 29.57 -1.29
N SER A 536 -7.87 29.38 -1.50
CA SER A 536 -8.96 30.28 -1.16
C SER A 536 -8.62 31.20 0.01
N SER A 537 -8.89 32.50 -0.14
CA SER A 537 -8.69 33.45 0.96
C SER A 537 -9.34 32.90 2.23
N ALA A 538 -8.61 32.92 3.34
CA ALA A 538 -9.13 32.49 4.64
C ALA A 538 -10.39 33.26 5.08
N GLU A 539 -10.72 34.31 4.34
CA GLU A 539 -11.83 35.24 4.53
C GLU A 539 -13.08 34.89 3.70
N SER A 540 -13.05 33.87 2.83
CA SER A 540 -14.24 33.47 2.06
C SER A 540 -15.36 32.96 2.98
N GLU A 541 -16.62 33.20 2.60
CA GLU A 541 -17.78 32.74 3.39
C GLU A 541 -17.77 31.22 3.58
N VAL A 542 -17.39 30.45 2.55
CA VAL A 542 -17.21 28.99 2.67
C VAL A 542 -16.15 28.61 3.70
N SER A 543 -15.03 29.35 3.77
CA SER A 543 -13.99 29.11 4.79
C SER A 543 -14.50 29.39 6.20
N LYS A 544 -15.33 30.44 6.38
CA LYS A 544 -15.95 30.77 7.67
C LYS A 544 -16.92 29.68 8.11
N VAL A 545 -17.82 29.23 7.22
CA VAL A 545 -18.76 28.13 7.50
C VAL A 545 -18.01 26.85 7.86
N ALA A 546 -16.99 26.47 7.08
CA ALA A 546 -16.16 25.31 7.35
C ALA A 546 -15.41 25.42 8.70
N MET A 547 -14.88 26.60 9.02
CA MET A 547 -14.19 26.88 10.28
C MET A 547 -15.13 26.80 11.48
N ASP A 548 -16.33 27.38 11.39
CA ASP A 548 -17.31 27.30 12.47
C ASP A 548 -17.77 25.86 12.70
N TYR A 549 -17.89 25.07 11.65
CA TYR A 549 -18.17 23.64 11.78
C TYR A 549 -17.00 22.87 12.41
N ALA A 550 -15.77 23.11 11.96
CA ALA A 550 -14.57 22.50 12.55
C ALA A 550 -14.43 22.82 14.05
N LYS A 551 -14.73 24.06 14.46
CA LYS A 551 -14.77 24.44 15.89
C LYS A 551 -15.80 23.63 16.67
N LYS A 552 -17.00 23.39 16.10
CA LYS A 552 -18.03 22.55 16.74
C LYS A 552 -17.55 21.11 16.93
N ILE A 553 -16.87 20.53 15.93
CA ILE A 553 -16.28 19.19 16.03
C ILE A 553 -15.28 19.12 17.19
N VAL A 554 -14.33 20.06 17.23
CA VAL A 554 -13.28 20.09 18.26
C VAL A 554 -13.88 20.35 19.65
N ALA A 555 -14.82 21.28 19.77
CA ALA A 555 -15.50 21.58 21.02
C ALA A 555 -16.27 20.36 21.54
N LYS A 556 -17.06 19.70 20.69
CA LYS A 556 -17.80 18.49 21.03
C LYS A 556 -16.85 17.36 21.46
N ALA A 557 -15.77 17.15 20.71
CA ALA A 557 -14.77 16.14 21.04
C ALA A 557 -14.14 16.37 22.42
N LYS A 558 -13.82 17.64 22.75
CA LYS A 558 -13.32 18.02 24.07
C LYS A 558 -14.34 17.81 25.18
N THR A 559 -15.61 18.18 24.94
CA THR A 559 -16.68 17.98 25.92
C THR A 559 -16.95 16.50 26.20
N GLU A 560 -16.92 15.66 25.16
CA GLU A 560 -17.18 14.22 25.25
C GLU A 560 -15.91 13.41 25.60
N ASN A 561 -14.73 14.05 25.58
CA ASN A 561 -13.42 13.42 25.71
C ASN A 561 -13.22 12.20 24.77
N THR A 562 -13.83 12.26 23.59
CA THR A 562 -13.73 11.24 22.56
C THR A 562 -14.05 11.86 21.21
N TYR A 563 -13.60 11.26 20.11
CA TYR A 563 -14.10 11.67 18.81
C TYR A 563 -15.60 11.33 18.75
N PRO A 564 -16.49 12.28 18.40
CA PRO A 564 -17.93 12.07 18.45
C PRO A 564 -18.33 10.81 17.69
N ARG A 565 -18.75 9.76 18.42
CA ARG A 565 -19.17 8.49 17.82
C ARG A 565 -20.35 8.74 16.88
N ARG A 566 -20.28 8.19 15.67
CA ARG A 566 -21.31 8.39 14.64
C ARG A 566 -22.54 7.55 14.94
N LYS A 567 -23.72 8.02 14.56
CA LYS A 567 -24.83 7.13 14.27
C LYS A 567 -24.67 6.63 12.83
N ARG A 568 -25.07 5.39 12.59
CA ARG A 568 -25.04 4.73 11.28
C ARG A 568 -25.69 5.63 10.22
N GLY A 569 -24.98 5.94 9.14
CA GLY A 569 -25.48 6.74 8.00
C GLY A 569 -25.08 8.23 7.99
N ASP A 570 -24.52 8.73 9.08
CA ASP A 570 -24.07 10.14 9.17
C ASP A 570 -22.65 10.28 8.60
N LEU A 571 -22.42 11.24 7.69
CA LEU A 571 -21.06 11.67 7.35
C LEU A 571 -20.51 12.72 8.34
N TYR A 572 -21.11 12.76 9.54
CA TYR A 572 -21.95 13.87 9.96
C TYR A 572 -22.79 14.42 8.86
#